data_AF-A0A3M1JMN1-F1
#
_entry.id   AF-A0A3M1JMN1-F1
#
_cell.length_a   1.000
_cell.length_b   1.000
_cell.length_c   1.000
_cell.angle_alpha   90.00
_cell.angle_beta   90.00
_cell.angle_gamma   90.00
#
_symmetry.space_group_name_H-M   'P 1'
#
loop_
_entity.id
_entity.type
_entity.pdbx_description
1 polymer ?
#
loop_
_entity_poly.entity_id
_entity_poly.type
_entity_poly.pdbx_seq_one_letter_code
_entity_poly.pdbx_strand_id
1 'polypeptide(L)'
;MKRSGLLWMILLVASTAMASAQPAAPDQQDHKAVPVFVDWLSGRYDNELQTFWAAQADARGSARYRRLHAIYRPVSIPESGDHALIVEQYWDNDRSEVHRHAVYLVSPADGEG
;
A
#
# COMPACT_ATOMS: atom_id res chain seq x y z
N MET A 1 14.54 -69.31 -27.96
CA MET A 1 14.54 -68.66 -26.62
C MET A 1 15.50 -67.47 -26.65
N LYS A 2 15.11 -66.37 -25.98
CA LYS A 2 15.73 -65.01 -25.90
C LYS A 2 15.27 -64.08 -27.05
N ARG A 3 14.23 -63.24 -26.89
CA ARG A 3 14.16 -61.89 -26.25
C ARG A 3 15.22 -60.94 -26.81
N SER A 4 15.03 -59.67 -27.12
CA SER A 4 13.94 -58.70 -27.20
C SER A 4 14.68 -57.40 -27.60
N GLY A 5 14.15 -56.58 -28.50
CA GLY A 5 14.85 -55.35 -28.92
C GLY A 5 13.90 -54.37 -29.59
N LEU A 6 12.83 -54.02 -28.87
CA LEU A 6 11.84 -53.02 -29.23
C LEU A 6 12.29 -51.65 -28.68
N LEU A 7 11.82 -50.59 -29.35
CA LEU A 7 11.81 -49.17 -28.97
C LEU A 7 13.03 -48.32 -29.35
N TRP A 8 12.93 -47.78 -30.57
CA TRP A 8 13.28 -46.39 -30.84
C TRP A 8 12.42 -45.46 -29.96
N MET A 9 13.05 -44.74 -29.03
CA MET A 9 12.39 -43.72 -28.23
C MET A 9 12.55 -42.36 -28.90
N ILE A 10 11.42 -41.79 -29.28
CA ILE A 10 11.23 -40.46 -29.87
C ILE A 10 11.74 -39.40 -28.89
N LEU A 11 12.67 -38.54 -29.36
CA LEU A 11 13.12 -37.36 -28.63
C LEU A 11 12.04 -36.28 -28.76
N LEU A 12 11.17 -36.16 -27.75
CA LEU A 12 10.17 -35.09 -27.66
C LEU A 12 10.85 -33.87 -27.03
N VAL A 13 11.29 -32.91 -27.86
CA VAL A 13 11.74 -31.60 -27.37
C VAL A 13 10.50 -30.84 -26.92
N ALA A 14 10.25 -30.83 -25.61
CA ALA A 14 9.26 -29.97 -25.00
C ALA A 14 9.77 -28.52 -25.06
N SER A 15 9.33 -27.77 -26.06
CA SER A 15 9.47 -26.32 -26.09
C SER A 15 8.59 -25.72 -24.98
N THR A 16 9.15 -25.59 -23.78
CA THR A 16 8.57 -24.74 -22.76
C THR A 16 8.59 -23.31 -23.28
N ALA A 17 7.42 -22.82 -23.69
CA ALA A 17 7.21 -21.39 -23.88
C ALA A 17 7.53 -20.73 -22.54
N MET A 18 8.68 -20.06 -22.46
CA MET A 18 8.95 -19.14 -21.38
C MET A 18 7.95 -18.00 -21.52
N ALA A 19 6.87 -18.06 -20.73
CA ALA A 19 6.07 -16.89 -20.45
C ALA A 19 6.97 -15.92 -19.69
N SER A 20 7.68 -15.07 -20.42
CA SER A 20 8.26 -13.86 -19.85
C SER A 20 7.09 -13.06 -19.27
N ALA A 21 7.07 -12.88 -17.96
CA ALA A 21 6.18 -11.92 -17.31
C ALA A 21 6.54 -10.54 -17.87
N GLN A 22 5.81 -10.12 -18.91
CA GLN A 22 5.93 -8.77 -19.43
C GLN A 22 5.43 -7.84 -18.32
N PRO A 23 6.22 -6.85 -17.86
CA PRO A 23 5.69 -5.84 -16.95
C PRO A 23 4.47 -5.23 -17.62
N ALA A 24 3.34 -5.23 -16.92
CA ALA A 24 2.15 -4.57 -17.41
C ALA A 24 2.52 -3.10 -17.65
N ALA A 25 2.27 -2.60 -18.87
CA ALA A 25 2.40 -1.17 -19.13
C ALA A 25 1.53 -0.42 -18.08
N PRO A 26 2.00 0.71 -17.52
CA PRO A 26 1.24 1.46 -16.54
C PRO A 26 -0.16 1.71 -17.10
N ASP A 27 -1.17 1.14 -16.44
CA ASP A 27 -2.53 1.23 -16.90
C ASP A 27 -2.97 2.70 -16.85
N GLN A 28 -3.54 3.23 -17.94
CA GLN A 28 -4.04 4.61 -17.95
C GLN A 28 -5.12 4.87 -16.89
N GLN A 29 -5.66 3.82 -16.27
CA GLN A 29 -6.53 3.88 -15.10
C GLN A 29 -5.86 4.48 -13.85
N ASP A 30 -4.54 4.38 -13.67
CA ASP A 30 -3.85 4.86 -12.46
C ASP A 30 -3.94 6.38 -12.28
N HIS A 31 -3.92 7.16 -13.37
CA HIS A 31 -4.05 8.61 -13.29
C HIS A 31 -5.43 9.06 -12.77
N LYS A 32 -6.48 8.28 -13.02
CA LYS A 32 -7.83 8.57 -12.50
C LYS A 32 -8.01 8.11 -11.05
N ALA A 33 -7.12 7.26 -10.54
CA ALA A 33 -7.18 6.75 -9.18
C ALA A 33 -6.69 7.77 -8.16
N VAL A 34 -5.73 8.64 -8.51
CA VAL A 34 -5.13 9.62 -7.59
C VAL A 34 -6.18 10.56 -6.96
N PRO A 35 -7.08 11.21 -7.72
CA PRO A 35 -8.11 12.06 -7.12
C PRO A 35 -9.02 11.29 -6.16
N VAL A 36 -9.40 10.06 -6.50
CA VAL A 36 -10.24 9.20 -5.66
C VAL A 36 -9.52 8.81 -4.37
N PHE A 37 -8.23 8.48 -4.46
CA PHE A 37 -7.41 8.16 -3.30
C PHE A 37 -7.27 9.36 -2.36
N VAL A 38 -7.00 10.55 -2.91
CA VAL A 38 -6.91 11.79 -2.12
C VAL A 38 -8.24 12.06 -1.42
N ASP A 39 -9.38 11.87 -2.10
CA ASP A 39 -10.71 11.99 -1.50
C ASP A 39 -10.92 11.01 -0.33
N TRP A 40 -10.55 9.73 -0.50
CA TRP A 40 -10.66 8.73 0.56
C TRP A 40 -9.73 8.95 1.75
N LEU A 41 -8.52 9.47 1.51
CA LEU A 41 -7.53 9.76 2.54
C LEU A 41 -7.85 11.05 3.30
N SER A 42 -8.63 11.95 2.69
CA SER A 42 -9.02 13.20 3.29
C SER A 42 -9.98 12.98 4.45
N GLY A 43 -9.69 13.60 5.59
CA GLY A 43 -10.57 13.51 6.75
C GLY A 43 -9.85 13.51 8.08
N ARG A 44 -10.56 12.99 9.08
CA ARG A 44 -10.10 12.86 10.46
C ARG A 44 -10.18 11.40 10.87
N TYR A 45 -9.10 10.91 11.45
CA TYR A 45 -8.95 9.51 11.85
C TYR A 45 -8.43 9.44 13.27
N ASP A 46 -8.81 8.37 13.96
CA ASP A 46 -8.44 8.11 15.35
C ASP A 46 -8.38 6.59 15.56
N ASN A 47 -7.37 6.12 16.29
CA ASN A 47 -7.23 4.70 16.64
C ASN A 47 -7.75 4.38 18.06
N GLU A 48 -8.61 5.21 18.65
CA GLU A 48 -9.19 5.03 19.99
C GLU A 48 -9.69 3.62 20.26
N LEU A 49 -10.45 3.03 19.32
CA LEU A 49 -10.95 1.66 19.47
C LEU A 49 -9.82 0.62 19.51
N GLN A 50 -8.74 0.81 18.74
CA GLN A 50 -7.57 -0.06 18.78
C GLN A 50 -6.89 0.02 20.15
N THR A 51 -6.68 1.23 20.68
CA THR A 51 -6.09 1.44 22.01
C THR A 51 -6.98 0.85 23.11
N PHE A 52 -8.30 1.05 23.02
CA PHE A 52 -9.27 0.53 23.99
C PHE A 52 -9.26 -1.00 24.05
N TRP A 53 -9.38 -1.68 22.91
CA TRP A 53 -9.40 -3.15 22.89
C TRP A 53 -8.04 -3.76 23.21
N ALA A 54 -6.93 -3.13 22.80
CA ALA A 54 -5.60 -3.57 23.18
C ALA A 54 -5.39 -3.54 24.71
N ALA A 55 -5.99 -2.57 25.41
CA ALA A 55 -5.95 -2.52 26.87
C ALA A 55 -6.77 -3.65 27.53
N GLN A 56 -7.87 -4.09 26.90
CA GLN A 56 -8.72 -5.15 27.44
C GLN A 56 -8.20 -6.57 27.18
N ALA A 57 -7.50 -6.78 26.06
CA ALA A 57 -7.11 -8.11 25.62
C ALA A 57 -5.98 -8.78 26.44
N ASP A 58 -5.55 -8.20 27.58
CA ASP A 58 -4.38 -8.58 28.39
C ASP A 58 -3.22 -9.07 27.50
N ALA A 59 -2.92 -8.32 26.43
CA ALA A 59 -1.86 -8.62 25.48
C ALA A 59 -0.51 -8.42 26.20
N ARG A 60 -0.16 -9.41 27.03
CA ARG A 60 1.10 -9.51 27.74
C ARG A 60 2.21 -9.66 26.70
N GLY A 61 2.88 -8.57 26.35
CA GLY A 61 4.20 -8.72 25.75
C GLY A 61 4.78 -7.55 25.00
N SER A 62 4.06 -6.84 24.13
CA SER A 62 4.74 -5.78 23.35
C SER A 62 3.79 -4.80 22.67
N ALA A 63 4.13 -3.51 22.83
CA ALA A 63 3.51 -2.33 22.23
C ALA A 63 2.03 -2.08 22.55
N ARG A 64 1.76 -1.37 23.66
CA ARG A 64 0.48 -0.65 23.81
C ARG A 64 0.44 0.44 22.74
N TYR A 65 -0.50 0.35 21.80
CA TYR A 65 -0.73 1.42 20.83
C TYR A 65 -1.14 2.70 21.58
N ARG A 66 -0.35 3.78 21.45
CA ARG A 66 -0.75 5.11 21.91
C ARG A 66 -1.86 5.64 21.01
N ARG A 67 -2.77 6.44 21.57
CA ARG A 67 -3.88 7.02 20.79
C ARG A 67 -3.34 8.12 19.88
N LEU A 68 -3.49 7.96 18.58
CA LEU A 68 -3.10 8.90 17.55
C LEU A 68 -4.34 9.50 16.90
N HIS A 69 -4.39 10.82 16.87
CA HIS A 69 -5.34 11.56 16.04
C HIS A 69 -4.63 12.01 14.78
N ALA A 70 -5.25 11.81 13.63
CA ALA A 70 -4.72 12.23 12.34
C ALA A 70 -5.75 13.07 11.58
N ILE A 71 -5.29 14.15 10.97
CA ILE A 71 -6.07 15.04 10.12
C ILE A 71 -5.32 15.17 8.80
N TYR A 72 -6.02 14.89 7.71
CA TYR A 72 -5.52 15.04 6.34
C TYR A 72 -6.45 16.03 5.63
N ARG A 73 -5.93 17.21 5.25
CA ARG A 73 -6.69 18.26 4.58
C ARG A 73 -6.15 18.50 3.18
N PRO A 74 -6.97 18.38 2.12
CA PRO A 74 -6.58 18.79 0.78
C PRO A 74 -6.13 20.24 0.76
N VAL A 75 -5.08 20.50 -0.01
CA VAL A 75 -4.61 21.84 -0.30
C VAL A 75 -4.20 21.90 -1.76
N SER A 76 -4.59 22.97 -2.45
CA SER A 76 -4.11 23.23 -3.80
C SER A 76 -2.77 23.94 -3.71
N ILE A 77 -1.73 23.35 -4.31
CA ILE A 77 -0.39 23.94 -4.41
C ILE A 77 -0.12 24.19 -5.89
N PRO A 78 0.37 25.39 -6.29
CA PRO A 78 0.51 25.75 -7.71
C PRO A 78 1.28 24.74 -8.57
N GLU A 79 2.31 24.10 -8.01
CA GLU A 79 3.16 23.14 -8.73
C GLU A 79 2.65 21.69 -8.64
N SER A 80 1.71 21.40 -7.73
CA SER A 80 1.29 20.04 -7.36
C SER A 80 -0.18 19.74 -7.69
N GLY A 81 -0.94 20.75 -8.12
CA GLY A 81 -2.38 20.65 -8.33
C GLY A 81 -3.14 20.31 -7.05
N ASP A 82 -4.27 19.60 -7.20
CA ASP A 82 -5.17 19.21 -6.12
C ASP A 82 -4.79 17.86 -5.47
N HIS A 83 -3.53 17.47 -5.55
CA HIS A 83 -3.03 16.17 -5.04
C HIS A 83 -2.09 16.34 -3.84
N ALA A 84 -2.20 17.46 -3.13
CA ALA A 84 -1.46 17.74 -1.92
C ALA A 84 -2.36 17.72 -0.68
N LEU A 85 -1.83 17.24 0.44
CA LEU A 85 -2.51 17.15 1.72
C LEU A 85 -1.65 17.78 2.82
N ILE A 86 -2.22 18.66 3.63
CA ILE A 86 -1.68 18.99 4.94
C ILE A 86 -1.98 17.84 5.89
N VAL A 87 -0.94 17.33 6.53
CA VAL A 87 -1.01 16.24 7.50
C VAL A 87 -0.72 16.79 8.89
N GLU A 88 -1.66 16.60 9.80
CA GLU A 88 -1.51 16.95 11.20
C GLU A 88 -1.81 15.71 12.05
N GLN A 89 -0.85 15.29 12.86
CA GLN A 89 -1.02 14.15 13.74
C GLN A 89 -0.52 14.50 15.14
N TYR A 90 -1.31 14.13 16.15
CA TYR A 90 -1.03 14.44 17.54
C TYR A 90 -1.53 13.32 18.47
N TRP A 91 -0.87 13.20 19.61
CA TRP A 91 -1.11 12.10 20.54
C TRP A 91 -2.18 12.44 21.57
N ASP A 92 -2.90 11.41 22.04
CA ASP A 92 -3.79 11.45 23.21
C ASP A 92 -4.80 12.61 23.23
N ASN A 93 -5.24 13.03 22.04
CA ASN A 93 -6.11 14.17 21.78
C ASN A 93 -5.54 15.55 22.17
N ASP A 94 -4.23 15.66 22.42
CA ASP A 94 -3.54 16.89 22.76
C ASP A 94 -2.78 17.45 21.55
N ARG A 95 -3.25 18.59 21.01
CA ARG A 95 -2.63 19.23 19.84
C ARG A 95 -1.24 19.81 20.10
N SER A 96 -0.83 19.97 21.37
CA SER A 96 0.53 20.38 21.71
C SER A 96 1.53 19.23 21.63
N GLU A 97 1.05 17.99 21.71
CA GLU A 97 1.84 16.75 21.62
C GLU A 97 1.92 16.28 20.15
N VAL A 98 2.59 17.08 19.32
CA VAL A 98 2.71 16.85 17.88
C VAL A 98 3.51 15.58 17.60
N HIS A 99 2.90 14.64 16.87
CA HIS A 99 3.61 13.51 16.28
C HIS A 99 4.21 13.88 14.92
N ARG A 100 3.40 14.54 14.08
CA ARG A 100 3.75 14.88 12.71
C ARG A 100 3.00 16.11 12.23
N HIS A 101 3.74 17.03 11.63
CA HIS A 101 3.21 18.03 10.69
C HIS A 101 3.97 17.89 9.38
N ALA A 102 3.24 17.69 8.28
CA ALA A 102 3.84 17.49 6.97
C ALA A 102 2.92 17.96 5.83
N VAL A 103 3.50 18.09 4.64
CA VAL A 103 2.76 18.14 3.38
C VAL A 103 3.01 16.82 2.66
N TYR A 104 1.96 16.12 2.28
CA TYR A 104 2.06 14.96 1.41
C TYR A 104 1.71 15.36 -0.02
N LEU A 105 2.53 14.93 -0.97
CA LEU A 105 2.25 15.00 -2.40
C LEU A 105 1.91 13.59 -2.86
N VAL A 106 0.79 13.44 -3.55
CA VAL A 106 0.33 12.15 -4.07
C VAL A 106 0.47 12.16 -5.58
N SER A 107 1.19 11.17 -6.10
CA SER A 107 1.35 10.92 -7.53
C SER A 107 1.10 9.45 -7.83
N PRO A 108 0.79 9.10 -9.08
CA PRO A 108 0.84 7.71 -9.52
C PRO A 108 2.21 7.10 -9.23
N ALA A 109 2.26 5.77 -9.08
CA ALA A 109 3.53 5.08 -8.91
C ALA A 109 4.28 5.06 -10.24
N ASP A 110 5.57 5.42 -10.22
CA ASP A 110 6.44 5.42 -11.39
C ASP A 110 6.99 4.01 -11.69
N GLY A 111 6.14 2.98 -11.76
CA GLY A 111 6.45 1.64 -12.31
C GLY A 111 7.61 0.82 -11.69
N GLU A 112 8.45 1.37 -10.82
CA GLU A 112 9.57 0.68 -10.19
C GLU A 112 9.50 0.84 -8.67
N GLY A 113 9.28 -0.30 -8.00
CA GLY A 113 9.30 -0.46 -6.54
C GLY A 113 9.76 -1.87 -6.19
#